data_AF-Q095I0-F1
#
_entry.id   AF-Q095I0-F1
#
_cell.length_a   1.000
_cell.length_b   1.000
_cell.length_c   1.000
_cell.angle_alpha   90.00
_cell.angle_beta   90.00
_cell.angle_gamma   90.00
#
_symmetry.space_group_name_H-M   'P 1'
#
loop_
_entity.id
_entity.type
_entity.pdbx_description
1 polymer ?
#
loop_
_entity_poly.entity_id
_entity_poly.type
_entity_poly.pdbx_seq_one_letter_code
_entity_poly.pdbx_strand_id
1 'polypeptide(L)'
;MAGPVGGLIGLLWTSTVTTKLGLPELTPRLPSFVAAVLSLLGFVFPEAIVFLGVGIPLGLLAGQLAGRNDFLLGFVPVLLITGLVGAILHRVVATVVASAVGAWLLVIGALAALNQFGGLVTAVANQPWGVIIAAGLFALAGSVYQLAVRPSPEEAERLRAERERLKLRKAEEKALEKRWGAK
;
A
#
# COMPACT_ATOMS: atom_id res chain seq x y z
N MET A 1 2.58 -8.11 1.41
CA MET A 1 1.47 -7.44 0.70
C MET A 1 1.81 -7.07 -0.73
N ALA A 2 3.04 -6.63 -1.04
CA ALA A 2 3.38 -6.15 -2.39
C ALA A 2 3.26 -7.22 -3.51
N GLY A 3 3.53 -8.50 -3.24
CA GLY A 3 3.32 -9.58 -4.22
C GLY A 3 1.89 -9.67 -4.75
N PRO A 4 0.87 -9.95 -3.91
CA PRO A 4 -0.53 -9.98 -4.36
C PRO A 4 -0.99 -8.69 -5.05
N VAL A 5 -0.53 -7.52 -4.58
CA VAL A 5 -0.83 -6.22 -5.20
C VAL A 5 -0.21 -6.12 -6.59
N GLY A 6 1.02 -6.58 -6.79
CA GLY A 6 1.67 -6.67 -8.09
C GLY A 6 0.89 -7.54 -9.07
N GLY A 7 0.37 -8.67 -8.61
CA GLY A 7 -0.54 -9.52 -9.38
C GLY A 7 -1.79 -8.80 -9.85
N LEU A 8 -2.46 -8.08 -8.94
CA LEU A 8 -3.65 -7.29 -9.26
C LEU A 8 -3.33 -6.18 -10.28
N ILE A 9 -2.21 -5.49 -10.13
CA ILE A 9 -1.76 -4.47 -11.10
C ILE A 9 -1.59 -5.09 -12.48
N GLY A 10 -0.96 -6.27 -12.55
CA GLY A 10 -0.78 -7.00 -13.80
C GLY A 10 -2.12 -7.41 -14.44
N LEU A 11 -3.08 -7.89 -13.66
CA LEU A 11 -4.39 -8.26 -14.20
C LEU A 11 -5.21 -7.05 -14.66
N LEU A 12 -5.21 -5.97 -13.88
CA LEU A 12 -6.04 -4.79 -14.12
C LEU A 12 -5.54 -3.93 -15.28
N TRP A 13 -4.23 -3.73 -15.37
CA TRP A 13 -3.68 -2.68 -16.23
C TRP A 13 -3.02 -3.19 -17.50
N THR A 14 -2.58 -4.45 -17.56
CA THR A 14 -1.84 -4.98 -18.73
C THR A 14 -2.64 -4.80 -20.02
N SER A 15 -3.90 -5.24 -20.05
CA SER A 15 -4.75 -5.13 -21.24
C SER A 15 -4.95 -3.67 -21.68
N THR A 16 -5.20 -2.77 -20.73
CA THR A 16 -5.40 -1.35 -21.00
C THR A 16 -4.15 -0.70 -21.58
N VAL A 17 -2.98 -0.98 -21.00
CA VAL A 17 -1.69 -0.44 -21.45
C VAL A 17 -1.36 -0.97 -22.84
N THR A 18 -1.49 -2.28 -23.08
CA THR A 18 -1.14 -2.89 -24.37
C THR A 18 -2.05 -2.40 -25.50
N THR A 19 -3.34 -2.20 -25.22
CA THR A 19 -4.28 -1.64 -26.18
C THR A 19 -3.90 -0.20 -26.56
N LYS A 20 -3.51 0.62 -25.58
CA LYS A 20 -3.09 2.02 -25.81
C LYS A 20 -1.75 2.13 -26.55
N LEU A 21 -0.88 1.14 -26.38
CA LEU A 21 0.40 1.05 -27.10
C LEU A 21 0.26 0.50 -28.53
N GLY A 22 -0.95 0.20 -29.00
CA GLY A 22 -1.17 -0.33 -30.36
C GLY A 22 -0.78 -1.80 -30.49
N LEU A 23 -0.77 -2.54 -29.38
CA LEU A 23 -0.51 -3.99 -29.32
C LEU A 23 -1.76 -4.77 -28.89
N PRO A 24 -2.90 -4.69 -29.63
CA PRO A 24 -4.14 -5.35 -29.22
C PRO A 24 -4.11 -6.88 -29.43
N GLU A 25 -3.29 -7.39 -30.35
CA GLU A 25 -3.24 -8.82 -30.72
C GLU A 25 -2.34 -9.67 -29.80
N LEU A 26 -2.26 -9.30 -28.52
CA LEU A 26 -1.44 -10.05 -27.57
C LEU A 26 -2.17 -11.30 -27.08
N THR A 27 -1.39 -12.35 -26.81
CA THR A 27 -1.88 -13.65 -26.34
C THR A 27 -2.81 -13.48 -25.13
N PRO A 28 -3.98 -14.16 -25.07
CA PRO A 28 -4.92 -14.03 -23.95
C PRO A 28 -4.33 -14.34 -22.56
N ARG A 29 -3.20 -15.06 -22.52
CA ARG A 29 -2.48 -15.42 -21.28
C ARG A 29 -1.54 -14.32 -20.78
N LEU A 30 -1.32 -13.25 -21.56
CA LEU A 30 -0.37 -12.20 -21.21
C LEU A 30 -0.69 -11.50 -19.88
N PRO A 31 -1.94 -11.11 -19.56
CA PRO A 31 -2.26 -10.50 -18.27
C PRO A 31 -1.94 -11.43 -17.09
N SER A 32 -2.20 -12.73 -17.22
CA SER A 32 -1.87 -13.72 -16.19
C SER A 32 -0.36 -13.89 -16.03
N PHE A 33 0.40 -13.88 -17.12
CA PHE A 33 1.85 -13.95 -17.09
C PHE A 33 2.46 -12.70 -16.43
N VAL A 34 2.03 -11.51 -16.85
CA VAL A 34 2.47 -10.24 -16.25
C VAL A 34 2.08 -10.19 -14.77
N ALA A 35 0.89 -10.65 -14.40
CA ALA A 35 0.48 -10.75 -13.00
C ALA A 35 1.38 -11.69 -12.18
N ALA A 36 1.76 -12.85 -12.72
CA ALA A 36 2.68 -13.76 -12.05
C ALA A 36 4.07 -13.13 -11.86
N VAL A 37 4.60 -12.50 -12.91
CA VAL A 37 5.90 -11.81 -12.87
C VAL A 37 5.88 -10.65 -11.87
N LEU A 38 4.85 -9.80 -11.92
CA LEU A 38 4.71 -8.69 -10.98
C LEU A 38 4.45 -9.18 -9.55
N SER A 39 3.81 -10.34 -9.36
CA SER A 39 3.67 -10.93 -8.04
C SER A 39 5.01 -11.37 -7.47
N LEU A 40 5.82 -12.07 -8.26
CA LEU A 40 7.17 -12.46 -7.88
C LEU A 40 8.04 -11.23 -7.61
N LEU A 41 7.99 -10.24 -8.51
CA LEU A 41 8.71 -8.99 -8.35
C LEU A 41 8.28 -8.25 -7.07
N GLY A 42 7.00 -8.29 -6.70
CA GLY A 42 6.53 -7.66 -5.48
C GLY A 42 6.99 -8.33 -4.19
N PHE A 43 7.41 -9.59 -4.23
CA PHE A 43 8.06 -10.22 -3.07
C PHE A 43 9.53 -9.83 -2.95
N VAL A 44 10.22 -9.60 -4.08
CA VAL A 44 11.66 -9.29 -4.11
C VAL A 44 11.92 -7.79 -4.00
N PHE A 45 11.16 -6.99 -4.73
CA PHE A 45 11.25 -5.53 -4.83
C PHE A 45 9.87 -4.87 -4.62
N PRO A 46 9.45 -4.67 -3.36
CA PRO A 46 8.17 -4.03 -3.05
C PRO A 46 8.01 -2.62 -3.63
N GLU A 47 9.12 -1.86 -3.73
CA GLU A 47 9.14 -0.50 -4.28
C GLU A 47 8.72 -0.45 -5.75
N ALA A 48 9.08 -1.47 -6.54
CA ALA A 48 8.68 -1.56 -7.94
C ALA A 48 7.15 -1.67 -8.10
N ILE A 49 6.47 -2.28 -7.12
CA ILE A 49 5.01 -2.39 -7.13
C ILE A 49 4.36 -1.07 -6.78
N VAL A 50 4.93 -0.31 -5.85
CA VAL A 50 4.45 1.04 -5.54
C VAL A 50 4.67 1.97 -6.73
N PHE A 51 5.84 1.89 -7.37
CA PHE A 51 6.15 2.62 -8.59
C PHE A 51 5.09 2.38 -9.66
N LEU A 52 4.80 1.12 -9.98
CA LEU A 52 3.85 0.77 -11.04
C LEU A 52 2.40 1.05 -10.61
N GLY A 53 2.07 0.84 -9.34
CA GLY A 53 0.73 1.07 -8.79
C GLY A 53 0.30 2.53 -8.80
N VAL A 54 1.24 3.46 -8.65
CA VAL A 54 1.00 4.90 -8.77
C VAL A 54 1.22 5.38 -10.20
N GLY A 55 2.30 4.93 -10.84
CA GLY A 55 2.76 5.40 -12.14
C GLY A 55 1.85 5.00 -13.29
N ILE A 56 1.34 3.77 -13.32
CA ILE A 56 0.49 3.31 -14.44
C ILE A 56 -0.82 4.08 -14.52
N PRO A 57 -1.63 4.22 -13.44
CA PRO A 57 -2.89 4.96 -13.51
C PRO A 57 -2.69 6.44 -13.88
N LEU A 58 -1.72 7.12 -13.27
CA LEU A 58 -1.45 8.53 -13.53
C LEU A 58 -0.85 8.75 -14.92
N GLY A 59 0.05 7.87 -15.35
CA GLY A 59 0.57 7.85 -16.71
C GLY A 59 -0.54 7.65 -17.74
N LEU A 60 -1.46 6.70 -17.51
CA LEU A 60 -2.60 6.47 -18.41
C LEU A 60 -3.49 7.70 -18.54
N LEU A 61 -3.77 8.39 -17.43
CA LEU A 61 -4.54 9.64 -17.43
C LEU A 61 -3.81 10.73 -18.21
N ALA A 62 -2.50 10.92 -17.98
CA ALA A 62 -1.72 11.92 -18.70
C ALA A 62 -1.59 11.62 -20.19
N GLY A 63 -1.37 10.36 -20.57
CA GLY A 63 -1.36 9.93 -21.96
C GLY A 63 -2.71 10.15 -22.64
N GLN A 64 -3.82 9.97 -21.92
CA GLN A 64 -5.15 10.30 -22.45
C GLN A 64 -5.34 11.80 -22.67
N LEU A 65 -4.85 12.63 -21.76
CA LEU A 65 -4.90 14.09 -21.88
C LEU A 65 -4.02 14.63 -23.02
N ALA A 66 -2.89 13.99 -23.29
CA ALA A 66 -2.02 14.33 -24.42
C ALA A 66 -2.63 13.96 -25.78
N GLY A 67 -3.64 13.08 -25.82
CA GLY A 67 -4.30 12.63 -27.05
C GLY A 67 -3.62 11.42 -27.69
N ARG A 68 -4.21 10.90 -28.76
CA ARG A 68 -3.83 9.61 -29.34
C ARG A 68 -2.44 9.61 -29.99
N ASN A 69 -2.06 10.70 -30.65
CA ASN A 69 -0.78 10.80 -31.35
C ASN A 69 0.38 11.07 -30.38
N ASP A 70 0.12 11.79 -29.29
CA ASP A 70 1.12 12.17 -28.28
C ASP A 70 0.97 11.34 -27.00
N PHE A 71 0.27 10.21 -27.06
CA PHE A 71 -0.01 9.38 -25.88
C PHE A 71 1.28 9.01 -25.13
N LEU A 72 2.34 8.60 -25.83
CA LEU A 72 3.62 8.25 -25.22
C LEU A 72 4.32 9.46 -24.57
N LEU A 73 4.17 10.64 -25.18
CA LEU A 73 4.72 11.90 -24.65
C LEU A 73 4.03 12.31 -23.33
N GLY A 74 2.73 11.99 -23.16
CA GLY A 74 2.04 12.16 -21.89
C GLY A 74 2.28 11.03 -20.90
N PHE A 75 2.23 9.77 -21.37
CA PHE A 75 2.27 8.58 -20.54
C PHE A 75 3.63 8.35 -19.89
N VAL A 76 4.70 8.31 -20.67
CA VAL A 76 6.03 7.90 -20.18
C VAL A 76 6.57 8.86 -19.13
N PRO A 77 6.61 10.20 -19.36
CA PRO A 77 7.16 11.12 -18.38
C PRO A 77 6.35 11.11 -17.08
N VAL A 78 5.02 11.07 -17.16
CA VAL A 78 4.17 11.05 -15.96
C VAL A 78 4.29 9.73 -15.22
N LEU A 79 4.33 8.60 -15.91
CA LEU A 79 4.59 7.29 -15.28
C LEU A 79 5.92 7.30 -14.53
N LEU A 80 6.99 7.81 -15.14
CA LEU A 80 8.31 7.84 -14.53
C LEU A 80 8.33 8.78 -13.31
N ILE A 81 7.83 10.00 -13.45
CA ILE A 81 7.83 11.00 -12.36
C ILE A 81 6.96 10.52 -11.20
N THR A 82 5.71 10.16 -11.46
CA THR A 82 4.77 9.78 -10.40
C THR A 82 5.09 8.43 -9.81
N GLY A 83 5.58 7.48 -10.61
CA GLY A 83 6.10 6.21 -10.12
C GLY A 83 7.32 6.41 -9.22
N LEU A 84 8.27 7.27 -9.61
CA LEU A 84 9.47 7.56 -8.81
C LEU A 84 9.09 8.24 -7.50
N VAL A 85 8.21 9.25 -7.54
CA VAL A 85 7.67 9.89 -6.33
C VAL A 85 6.98 8.87 -5.43
N GLY A 86 6.19 7.96 -6.00
CA GLY A 86 5.54 6.88 -5.26
C GLY A 86 6.55 5.93 -4.61
N ALA A 87 7.62 5.56 -5.30
CA ALA A 87 8.67 4.70 -4.77
C ALA A 87 9.49 5.38 -3.66
N ILE A 88 9.86 6.65 -3.83
CA ILE A 88 10.54 7.44 -2.80
C ILE A 88 9.65 7.55 -1.55
N LEU A 89 8.36 7.81 -1.75
CA LEU A 89 7.38 7.90 -0.68
C LEU A 89 6.73 6.54 -0.34
N HIS A 90 7.38 5.40 -0.64
CA HIS A 90 6.74 4.08 -0.50
C HIS A 90 6.17 3.85 0.90
N ARG A 91 6.82 4.36 1.95
CA ARG A 91 6.33 4.25 3.33
C ARG A 91 4.99 4.97 3.49
N VAL A 92 4.89 6.20 2.98
CA VAL A 92 3.66 7.00 3.07
C VAL A 92 2.57 6.35 2.23
N VAL A 93 2.89 6.00 0.98
CA VAL A 93 1.93 5.36 0.06
C VAL A 93 1.44 4.03 0.62
N ALA A 94 2.34 3.17 1.11
CA ALA A 94 1.97 1.88 1.69
C ALA A 94 1.10 2.05 2.96
N THR A 95 1.37 3.07 3.77
CA THR A 95 0.60 3.37 4.99
C THR A 95 -0.81 3.84 4.66
N VAL A 96 -0.95 4.72 3.67
CA VAL A 96 -2.25 5.20 3.19
C VAL A 96 -3.03 4.05 2.56
N VAL A 97 -2.40 3.25 1.69
CA VAL A 97 -3.03 2.11 1.04
C VAL A 97 -3.46 1.05 2.06
N ALA A 98 -2.61 0.71 3.02
CA ALA A 98 -2.96 -0.25 4.08
C ALA A 98 -4.14 0.25 4.91
N SER A 99 -4.17 1.55 5.22
CA SER A 99 -5.27 2.17 5.96
C SER A 99 -6.57 2.20 5.17
N ALA A 100 -6.50 2.48 3.86
CA ALA A 100 -7.64 2.43 2.96
C ALA A 100 -8.22 1.02 2.85
N VAL A 101 -7.38 0.01 2.60
CA VAL A 101 -7.81 -1.40 2.53
C VAL A 101 -8.41 -1.86 3.86
N GLY A 102 -7.75 -1.55 4.98
CA GLY A 102 -8.25 -1.88 6.31
C GLY A 102 -9.60 -1.24 6.63
N ALA A 103 -9.78 0.04 6.26
CA ALA A 103 -11.04 0.76 6.43
C ALA A 103 -12.17 0.13 5.60
N TRP A 104 -11.91 -0.21 4.34
CA TRP A 104 -12.88 -0.90 3.50
C TRP A 104 -13.29 -2.26 4.07
N LEU A 105 -12.32 -3.06 4.51
CA LEU A 105 -12.59 -4.36 5.15
C LEU A 105 -13.38 -4.20 6.45
N LEU A 106 -13.08 -3.18 7.25
CA LEU A 106 -13.80 -2.89 8.49
C LEU A 106 -15.25 -2.51 8.21
N VAL A 107 -15.50 -1.62 7.26
CA VAL A 107 -16.85 -1.17 6.93
C VAL A 107 -17.67 -2.31 6.33
N ILE A 108 -17.09 -3.10 5.41
CA ILE A 108 -17.77 -4.27 4.84
C ILE A 108 -18.03 -5.33 5.91
N GLY A 109 -17.05 -5.61 6.77
CA GLY A 109 -17.19 -6.55 7.87
C GLY A 109 -18.26 -6.13 8.89
N ALA A 110 -18.32 -4.84 9.21
CA ALA A 110 -19.37 -4.28 10.06
C ALA A 110 -20.75 -4.44 9.43
N LEU A 111 -20.91 -4.16 8.13
CA LEU A 111 -22.16 -4.37 7.41
C LEU A 111 -22.57 -5.85 7.38
N ALA A 112 -21.61 -6.75 7.15
CA ALA A 112 -21.86 -8.19 7.19
C ALA A 112 -22.33 -8.66 8.57
N ALA A 113 -21.73 -8.16 9.65
CA ALA A 113 -22.14 -8.47 11.03
C ALA A 113 -23.53 -7.90 11.39
N LEU A 114 -23.89 -6.77 10.78
CA LEU A 114 -25.19 -6.11 10.96
C LEU A 114 -26.28 -6.67 10.04
N ASN A 115 -25.96 -7.57 9.11
CA ASN A 115 -26.91 -8.17 8.18
C ASN A 115 -28.06 -8.93 8.86
N GLN A 116 -27.87 -9.38 10.10
CA GLN A 116 -28.94 -9.94 10.94
C GLN A 116 -30.01 -8.91 11.34
N PHE A 117 -29.72 -7.61 11.24
CA PHE A 117 -30.62 -6.50 11.50
C PHE A 117 -31.06 -5.86 10.17
N GLY A 118 -31.96 -6.55 9.45
CA GLY A 118 -32.31 -6.24 8.06
C GLY A 118 -32.75 -4.79 7.75
N GLY A 119 -33.32 -4.07 8.73
CA GLY A 119 -33.71 -2.65 8.57
C GLY A 119 -32.54 -1.67 8.52
N LEU A 120 -31.44 -1.97 9.22
CA LEU A 120 -30.25 -1.11 9.24
C LEU A 120 -29.45 -1.26 7.94
N VAL A 121 -29.33 -2.49 7.44
CA VAL A 121 -28.62 -2.77 6.18
C VAL A 121 -29.35 -2.22 4.96
N THR A 122 -30.69 -2.27 4.93
CA THR A 122 -31.47 -1.63 3.86
C THR A 122 -31.36 -0.10 3.89
N ALA A 123 -31.34 0.52 5.07
CA ALA A 123 -31.09 1.96 5.19
C ALA A 123 -29.71 2.37 4.66
N VAL A 124 -28.67 1.58 4.97
CA VAL A 124 -27.31 1.83 4.48
C VAL A 124 -27.17 1.52 2.99
N ALA A 125 -27.81 0.47 2.48
CA ALA A 125 -27.83 0.14 1.06
C ALA A 125 -28.49 1.24 0.20
N ASN A 126 -29.48 1.94 0.75
CA ASN A 126 -30.14 3.08 0.10
C ASN A 126 -29.30 4.38 0.13
N GLN A 127 -28.23 4.44 0.93
CA GLN A 127 -27.29 5.56 0.95
C GLN A 127 -25.83 5.07 0.86
N PRO A 128 -25.40 4.57 -0.32
CA PRO A 128 -24.06 4.02 -0.51
C PRO A 128 -22.94 5.04 -0.23
N TRP A 129 -23.25 6.33 -0.34
CA TRP A 129 -22.34 7.42 0.01
C TRP A 129 -21.90 7.39 1.48
N GLY A 130 -22.77 6.98 2.41
CA GLY A 130 -22.42 6.88 3.82
C GLY A 130 -21.31 5.85 4.07
N VAL A 131 -21.33 4.74 3.33
CA VAL A 131 -20.31 3.69 3.37
C VAL A 131 -18.96 4.22 2.87
N ILE A 132 -18.97 4.95 1.76
CA ILE A 132 -17.77 5.54 1.16
C ILE A 132 -17.15 6.58 2.10
N ILE A 133 -17.99 7.46 2.68
CA ILE A 133 -17.53 8.49 3.61
C ILE A 133 -16.94 7.85 4.88
N ALA A 134 -17.62 6.85 5.45
CA ALA A 134 -17.12 6.13 6.62
C ALA A 134 -15.77 5.46 6.33
N ALA A 135 -15.66 4.74 5.22
CA ALA A 135 -14.40 4.12 4.80
C ALA A 135 -13.30 5.18 4.59
N GLY A 136 -13.62 6.32 3.98
CA GLY A 136 -12.69 7.44 3.81
C GLY A 136 -12.20 8.01 5.13
N LEU A 137 -13.09 8.23 6.10
CA LEU A 137 -12.73 8.73 7.43
C LEU A 137 -11.84 7.75 8.20
N PHE A 138 -12.14 6.45 8.17
CA PHE A 138 -11.30 5.43 8.80
C PHE A 138 -9.94 5.30 8.11
N ALA A 139 -9.88 5.46 6.79
CA ALA A 139 -8.62 5.45 6.04
C ALA A 139 -7.74 6.64 6.43
N LEU A 140 -8.32 7.84 6.54
CA LEU A 140 -7.64 9.05 6.99
C LEU A 140 -7.15 8.90 8.43
N ALA A 141 -8.02 8.50 9.36
CA ALA A 141 -7.64 8.30 10.76
C ALA A 141 -6.53 7.24 10.91
N GLY A 142 -6.64 6.11 10.20
CA GLY A 142 -5.64 5.06 10.19
C GLY A 142 -4.31 5.52 9.62
N SER A 143 -4.32 6.30 8.53
CA SER A 143 -3.09 6.79 7.90
C SER A 143 -2.38 7.83 8.78
N VAL A 144 -3.11 8.77 9.38
CA VAL A 144 -2.55 9.75 10.33
C VAL A 144 -1.96 9.03 11.54
N TYR A 145 -2.67 8.07 12.12
CA TYR A 145 -2.17 7.30 13.26
C TYR A 145 -0.89 6.54 12.90
N GLN A 146 -0.87 5.83 11.77
CA GLN A 146 0.30 5.07 11.36
C GLN A 146 1.50 5.96 10.99
N LEU A 147 1.28 7.15 10.43
CA LEU A 147 2.36 8.09 10.11
C LEU A 147 2.89 8.81 11.35
N ALA A 148 2.03 9.17 12.30
CA ALA A 148 2.41 9.93 13.50
C ALA A 148 2.95 9.04 14.62
N VAL A 149 2.45 7.81 14.76
CA VAL A 149 2.73 6.94 15.93
C VAL A 149 3.72 5.83 15.60
N ARG A 150 3.85 5.40 14.33
CA ARG A 150 4.77 4.33 13.97
C ARG A 150 6.18 4.90 13.72
N PRO A 151 7.17 4.55 14.57
CA PRO A 151 8.54 5.03 14.39
C PRO A 151 9.09 4.59 13.02
N SER A 152 9.93 5.43 12.43
CA SER A 152 10.63 5.07 11.20
C SER A 152 11.51 3.82 11.44
N PRO A 153 11.82 3.02 10.40
CA PRO A 153 12.70 1.86 10.56
C PRO A 153 14.05 2.23 11.20
N GLU A 154 14.59 3.40 10.87
CA GLU A 154 15.81 3.94 11.49
C GLU A 154 15.64 4.26 12.97
N GLU A 155 14.52 4.88 13.36
CA GLU A 155 14.19 5.13 14.77
C GLU A 155 13.95 3.83 15.55
N ALA A 156 13.31 2.85 14.92
CA ALA A 156 13.05 1.55 15.53
C ALA A 156 14.36 0.78 15.79
N GLU A 157 15.34 0.87 14.89
CA GLU A 157 16.68 0.31 15.11
C GLU A 157 17.44 1.03 16.22
N ARG A 158 17.39 2.37 16.26
CA ARG A 158 18.00 3.15 17.35
C ARG A 158 17.38 2.79 18.71
N LEU A 159 16.06 2.70 18.78
CA LEU A 159 15.33 2.29 19.99
C LEU A 159 15.67 0.85 20.42
N ARG A 160 15.92 -0.06 19.48
CA ARG A 160 16.38 -1.43 19.80
C ARG A 160 17.80 -1.42 20.35
N ALA A 161 18.71 -0.70 19.70
CA ALA A 161 20.09 -0.56 20.15
C ALA A 161 20.18 0.09 21.54
N GLU A 162 19.37 1.11 21.82
CA GLU A 162 19.28 1.73 23.14
C GLU A 162 18.72 0.77 24.20
N ARG A 163 17.67 0.00 23.87
CA ARG A 163 17.13 -1.03 24.77
C ARG A 163 18.15 -2.12 25.07
N GLU A 164 18.94 -2.55 24.09
CA GLU A 164 20.01 -3.52 24.31
C GLU A 164 21.11 -2.96 25.22
N ARG A 165 21.54 -1.71 25.00
CA ARG A 165 22.50 -1.03 25.88
C ARG A 165 21.97 -0.90 27.31
N LEU A 166 20.69 -0.57 27.49
CA LEU A 166 20.07 -0.50 28.81
C LEU A 166 19.96 -1.88 29.49
N LYS A 167 19.70 -2.95 28.72
CA LYS A 167 19.70 -4.32 29.25
C LYS A 167 21.08 -4.74 29.73
N LEU A 168 22.13 -4.41 28.97
CA LEU A 168 23.52 -4.71 29.35
C LEU A 168 23.92 -3.97 30.63
N ARG A 169 23.63 -2.67 30.73
CA ARG A 169 23.90 -1.88 31.94
C ARG A 169 23.18 -2.42 33.17
N LYS A 170 21.91 -2.78 33.05
CA LYS A 170 21.15 -3.40 34.15
C LYS A 170 21.69 -4.78 34.54
N ALA A 171 22.21 -5.56 33.58
CA ALA A 171 22.83 -6.84 33.86
C ALA A 171 24.18 -6.67 34.58
N GLU A 172 24.96 -5.65 34.21
CA GLU A 172 26.19 -5.27 34.89
C GLU A 172 25.92 -4.79 36.32
N GLU A 173 25.00 -3.85 36.52
CA GLU A 173 24.60 -3.37 37.86
C GLU A 173 24.16 -4.53 38.76
N LYS A 174 23.30 -5.41 38.26
CA LYS A 174 22.84 -6.61 39.00
C LYS A 174 23.97 -7.59 39.30
N ALA A 175 24.98 -7.69 38.42
CA ALA A 175 26.17 -8.51 38.66
C ALA A 175 27.09 -7.88 39.72
N LEU A 176 27.22 -6.55 39.75
CA LEU A 176 27.99 -5.81 40.75
C LEU A 176 27.30 -5.86 42.13
N GLU A 177 25.98 -5.69 42.19
CA GLU A 177 25.19 -5.88 43.42
C GLU A 177 25.32 -7.30 43.99
N LYS A 178 25.29 -8.34 43.14
CA LYS A 178 25.53 -9.71 43.60
C LYS A 178 26.95 -9.94 44.13
N ARG A 179 27.94 -9.21 43.62
CA ARG A 179 29.35 -9.34 44.02
C ARG A 179 29.68 -8.56 45.30
N TRP A 180 29.04 -7.42 45.54
CA TRP A 180 29.34 -6.55 46.68
C TRP A 180 28.21 -6.42 47.71
N GLY A 181 26.99 -6.87 47.41
CA GLY A 181 25.84 -6.85 48.31
C GLY A 181 25.70 -8.08 49.21
N ALA A 182 26.61 -9.06 49.10
CA ALA A 182 26.72 -10.15 50.06
C ALA A 182 27.55 -9.67 51.28
N LYS A 183 26.89 -8.98 52.21
CA LYS A 183 27.37 -8.73 53.57
C LYS A 183 26.34 -9.21 54.56
#